data_AF-T0ZIB7-F1
#
_entry.id   AF-T0ZIB7-F1
#
_cell.length_a   1.000
_cell.length_b   1.000
_cell.length_c   1.000
_cell.angle_alpha   90.00
_cell.angle_beta   90.00
_cell.angle_gamma   90.00
#
_symmetry.space_group_name_H-M   'P 1'
#
loop_
_entity.id
_entity.type
_entity.pdbx_description
1 polymer ?
#
loop_
_entity_poly.entity_id
_entity_poly.type
_entity_poly.pdbx_seq_one_letter_code
_entity_poly.pdbx_strand_id
1 'polypeptide(L)'
;MEKEQTIAAMQKQIEELKRRADQGSQQLQGEVQELELENLLRTKFPFDAIEPVPKGEFGGDVLHRVVGAGGQSGGTILWEFKRTKNWSDGWLAKLRDDQRAAKAEIAVIVSQVLPKGVETFEMVEGVWVTHPRAALPVAMILRQSLLELASARQSSEGQQTKTEMVYQYLTGPRFRQRVEAVVEAFSTMQEDLDKERKAIMKQWAKREE
;
A
#
# COMPACT_ATOMS: atom_id res chain seq x y z
N MET A 1 -22.46 31.17 41.63
CA MET A 1 -22.20 31.99 40.42
C MET A 1 -20.73 32.04 40.01
N GLU A 2 -19.82 32.80 40.64
CA GLU A 2 -18.42 32.87 40.15
C GLU A 2 -17.71 31.50 40.14
N LYS A 3 -17.80 30.74 41.24
CA LYS A 3 -17.21 29.39 41.32
C LYS A 3 -17.78 28.40 40.29
N GLU A 4 -19.06 28.50 39.98
CA GLU A 4 -19.71 27.64 38.97
C GLU A 4 -19.27 28.02 37.55
N GLN A 5 -19.09 29.32 37.28
CA GLN A 5 -18.53 29.80 36.01
C GLN A 5 -17.06 29.38 35.86
N THR A 6 -16.26 29.40 36.94
CA THR A 6 -14.89 28.90 36.92
C THR A 6 -14.83 27.39 36.66
N ILE A 7 -15.69 26.60 37.30
CA ILE A 7 -15.76 25.15 37.10
C ILE A 7 -16.18 24.82 35.66
N ALA A 8 -17.17 25.51 35.10
CA ALA A 8 -17.61 25.31 33.71
C ALA A 8 -16.51 25.70 32.69
N ALA A 9 -15.79 26.80 32.94
CA ALA A 9 -14.67 27.21 32.09
C ALA A 9 -13.52 26.19 32.13
N MET A 10 -13.20 25.66 33.31
CA MET A 10 -12.18 24.61 33.47
C MET A 10 -12.59 23.30 32.79
N GLN A 11 -13.86 22.89 32.90
CA GLN A 11 -14.38 21.69 32.22
C GLN A 11 -14.26 21.81 30.69
N LYS A 12 -14.61 22.98 30.13
CA LYS A 12 -14.47 23.25 28.71
C LYS A 12 -13.01 23.18 28.24
N GLN A 13 -12.08 23.76 29.02
CA GLN A 13 -10.64 23.66 28.72
C GLN A 13 -10.12 22.23 28.78
N ILE A 14 -10.55 21.43 29.76
CA ILE A 14 -10.17 20.02 29.87
C ILE A 14 -10.65 19.23 28.66
N GLU A 15 -11.86 19.48 28.18
CA GLU A 15 -12.43 18.81 27.01
C GLU A 15 -11.71 19.21 25.71
N GLU A 16 -11.33 20.48 25.59
CA GLU A 16 -10.55 20.99 24.46
C GLU A 16 -9.12 20.42 24.44
N LEU A 17 -8.49 20.30 25.61
CA LEU A 17 -7.18 19.66 25.77
C LEU A 17 -7.23 18.17 25.47
N LYS A 18 -8.26 17.45 25.94
CA LYS A 18 -8.49 16.04 25.58
C LYS A 18 -8.63 15.88 24.07
N ARG A 19 -9.43 16.73 23.42
CA ARG A 19 -9.62 16.66 21.97
C ARG A 19 -8.31 16.87 21.19
N ARG A 20 -7.47 17.80 21.64
CA ARG A 20 -6.15 18.05 21.03
C ARG A 20 -5.17 16.90 21.28
N ALA A 21 -5.18 16.33 22.49
CA ALA A 21 -4.36 15.17 22.82
C ALA A 21 -4.77 13.93 22.00
N ASP A 22 -6.07 13.68 21.84
CA ASP A 22 -6.60 12.59 21.02
C ASP A 22 -6.26 12.78 19.54
N GLN A 23 -6.33 14.01 19.02
CA GLN A 23 -5.89 14.32 17.65
C GLN A 23 -4.38 14.10 17.45
N GLY A 24 -3.55 14.56 18.40
CA GLY A 24 -2.10 14.35 18.34
C GLY A 24 -1.73 12.87 18.43
N SER A 25 -2.40 12.11 19.30
CA SER A 25 -2.23 10.65 19.41
C SER A 25 -2.63 9.92 18.12
N GLN A 26 -3.72 10.34 17.48
CA GLN A 26 -4.15 9.77 16.20
C GLN A 26 -3.16 10.07 15.07
N GLN A 27 -2.56 11.26 15.03
CA GLN A 27 -1.51 11.61 14.07
C GLN A 27 -0.23 10.79 14.29
N LEU A 28 0.29 10.75 15.53
CA LEU A 28 1.46 9.94 15.89
C LEU A 28 1.26 8.46 15.55
N GLN A 29 0.07 7.91 15.81
CA GLN A 29 -0.23 6.52 15.45
C GLN A 29 -0.34 6.32 13.92
N GLY A 30 -0.73 7.35 13.16
CA GLY A 30 -0.78 7.31 11.70
C GLY A 30 0.61 7.30 11.07
N GLU A 31 1.49 8.20 11.55
CA GLU A 31 2.90 8.26 11.13
C GLU A 31 3.62 6.93 11.40
N VAL A 32 3.33 6.28 12.54
CA VAL A 32 3.89 4.96 12.87
C VAL A 32 3.48 3.87 11.88
N GLN A 33 2.22 3.83 11.40
CA GLN A 33 1.78 2.82 10.42
C GLN A 33 2.29 3.07 9.00
N GLU A 34 2.40 4.34 8.59
CA GLU A 34 3.02 4.70 7.30
C GLU A 34 4.51 4.32 7.31
N LEU A 35 5.21 4.63 8.41
CA LEU A 35 6.57 4.17 8.67
C LEU A 35 6.68 2.63 8.67
N GLU A 36 5.68 1.91 9.17
CA GLU A 36 5.66 0.44 9.14
C GLU A 36 5.60 -0.11 7.71
N LEU A 37 4.74 0.43 6.83
CA LEU A 37 4.67 -0.03 5.43
C LEU A 37 5.91 0.38 4.64
N GLU A 38 6.45 1.57 4.85
CA GLU A 38 7.70 1.99 4.23
C GLU A 38 8.85 1.06 4.65
N ASN A 39 8.99 0.79 5.95
CA ASN A 39 10.00 -0.12 6.48
C ASN A 39 9.82 -1.55 5.98
N LEU A 40 8.57 -2.00 5.79
CA LEU A 40 8.26 -3.30 5.20
C LEU A 40 8.78 -3.39 3.76
N LEU A 41 8.55 -2.35 2.95
CA LEU A 41 9.06 -2.28 1.57
C LEU A 41 10.59 -2.25 1.56
N ARG A 42 11.22 -1.41 2.39
CA ARG A 42 12.70 -1.32 2.50
C ARG A 42 13.34 -2.65 2.89
N THR A 43 12.74 -3.34 3.86
CA THR A 43 13.23 -4.62 4.37
C THR A 43 13.07 -5.72 3.32
N LYS A 44 11.95 -5.74 2.59
CA LYS A 44 11.70 -6.75 1.56
C LYS A 44 12.52 -6.51 0.29
N PHE A 45 12.78 -5.26 -0.05
CA PHE A 45 13.43 -4.85 -1.30
C PHE A 45 14.69 -4.01 -1.01
N PRO A 46 15.74 -4.60 -0.41
CA PRO A 46 16.91 -3.85 0.05
C PRO A 46 17.75 -3.21 -1.06
N PHE A 47 17.57 -3.63 -2.31
CA PHE A 47 18.27 -3.08 -3.47
C PHE A 47 17.47 -1.99 -4.19
N ASP A 48 16.18 -1.85 -3.88
CA ASP A 48 15.32 -0.83 -4.47
C ASP A 48 15.47 0.48 -3.69
N ALA A 49 15.23 1.62 -4.36
CA ALA A 49 15.18 2.90 -3.66
C ALA A 49 13.73 3.18 -3.24
N ILE A 50 13.50 3.18 -1.93
CA ILE A 50 12.23 3.59 -1.33
C ILE A 50 12.46 5.01 -0.78
N GLU A 51 11.68 5.99 -1.22
CA GLU A 51 11.88 7.41 -0.91
C GLU A 51 10.55 8.02 -0.48
N PRO A 52 10.45 8.66 0.70
CA PRO A 52 9.25 9.40 1.06
C PRO A 52 9.08 10.60 0.13
N VAL A 53 7.84 10.89 -0.27
CA VAL A 53 7.52 12.03 -1.11
C VAL A 53 7.44 13.29 -0.23
N PRO A 54 8.19 14.36 -0.53
CA PRO A 54 8.13 15.59 0.27
C PRO A 54 6.74 16.24 0.22
N LYS A 55 6.28 16.74 1.37
CA LYS A 55 5.03 17.52 1.45
C LYS A 55 5.11 18.72 0.50
N GLY A 56 4.22 18.76 -0.50
CA GLY A 56 4.05 19.89 -1.41
C GLY A 56 4.54 19.70 -2.85
N GLU A 57 5.14 18.55 -3.22
CA GLU A 57 5.51 18.26 -4.63
C GLU A 57 4.37 17.59 -5.41
N PHE A 58 3.93 16.42 -4.95
CA PHE A 58 2.79 15.66 -5.48
C PHE A 58 2.23 14.79 -4.37
N GLY A 59 0.98 14.39 -4.49
CA GLY A 59 0.17 13.90 -3.38
C GLY A 59 0.36 12.46 -2.95
N GLY A 60 1.39 11.75 -3.45
CA GLY A 60 1.77 10.40 -3.04
C GLY A 60 2.54 10.39 -1.72
N ASP A 61 2.66 9.24 -1.05
CA ASP A 61 3.41 9.11 0.20
C ASP A 61 4.82 8.54 -0.01
N VAL A 62 4.97 7.53 -0.87
CA VAL A 62 6.26 6.84 -1.11
C VAL A 62 6.50 6.61 -2.60
N LEU A 63 7.70 6.95 -3.05
CA LEU A 63 8.25 6.53 -4.34
C LEU A 63 9.12 5.30 -4.17
N HIS A 64 8.80 4.26 -4.92
CA HIS A 64 9.54 3.01 -4.95
C HIS A 64 10.15 2.83 -6.33
N ARG A 65 11.45 3.11 -6.45
CA ARG A 65 12.24 2.89 -7.66
C ARG A 65 12.79 1.47 -7.63
N VAL A 66 12.32 0.66 -8.56
CA VAL A 66 12.68 -0.75 -8.66
C VAL A 66 14.03 -0.90 -9.33
N VAL A 67 14.93 -1.67 -8.72
CA VAL A 67 16.26 -1.94 -9.25
C VAL A 67 16.43 -3.45 -9.45
N GLY A 68 16.84 -3.84 -10.64
CA GLY A 68 17.10 -5.24 -10.96
C GLY A 68 18.41 -5.75 -10.41
N ALA A 69 18.61 -7.07 -10.42
CA ALA A 69 19.80 -7.71 -9.82
C ALA A 69 21.14 -7.24 -10.44
N GLY A 70 21.14 -6.76 -11.68
CA GLY A 70 22.31 -6.19 -12.34
C GLY A 70 22.45 -4.67 -12.20
N GLY A 71 21.65 -4.03 -11.33
CA GLY A 71 21.63 -2.59 -11.15
C GLY A 71 20.81 -1.82 -12.19
N GLN A 72 20.15 -2.52 -13.13
CA GLN A 72 19.29 -1.86 -14.12
C GLN A 72 18.03 -1.25 -13.48
N SER A 73 17.62 -0.09 -13.98
CA SER A 73 16.36 0.54 -13.57
C SER A 73 15.17 -0.25 -14.11
N GLY A 74 14.27 -0.69 -13.22
CA GLY A 74 13.06 -1.44 -13.56
C GLY A 74 11.84 -0.56 -13.81
N GLY A 75 11.79 0.63 -13.21
CA GLY A 75 10.63 1.51 -13.21
C GLY A 75 10.31 2.01 -11.79
N THR A 76 9.21 2.72 -11.66
CA THR A 76 8.81 3.42 -10.43
C THR A 76 7.36 3.10 -10.09
N ILE A 77 7.12 2.81 -8.80
CA ILE A 77 5.79 2.64 -8.22
C ILE A 77 5.54 3.81 -7.26
N LEU A 78 4.43 4.52 -7.44
CA LEU A 78 3.95 5.53 -6.52
C LEU A 78 2.94 4.89 -5.55
N TRP A 79 3.22 4.99 -4.26
CA TRP A 79 2.38 4.46 -3.19
C TRP A 79 1.67 5.59 -2.45
N GLU A 80 0.37 5.41 -2.21
CA GLU A 80 -0.48 6.26 -1.40
C GLU A 80 -1.13 5.43 -0.30
N PHE A 81 -0.95 5.82 0.95
CA PHE A 81 -1.53 5.18 2.12
C PHE A 81 -2.77 5.98 2.57
N LYS A 82 -3.93 5.31 2.61
CA LYS A 82 -5.20 5.91 3.02
C LYS A 82 -5.70 5.30 4.32
N ARG A 83 -5.54 6.04 5.41
CA ARG A 83 -6.20 5.78 6.69
C ARG A 83 -7.54 6.51 6.75
N THR A 84 -8.61 5.78 6.50
CA THR A 84 -9.97 6.34 6.43
C THR A 84 -10.99 5.31 6.88
N LYS A 85 -12.16 5.80 7.31
CA LYS A 85 -13.32 4.95 7.58
C LYS A 85 -14.23 4.78 6.37
N ASN A 86 -14.12 5.67 5.38
CA ASN A 86 -14.95 5.68 4.19
C ASN A 86 -14.06 5.81 2.96
N TRP A 87 -14.27 4.96 1.97
CA TRP A 87 -13.64 5.09 0.67
C TRP A 87 -14.10 6.36 -0.07
N SER A 88 -13.22 6.96 -0.86
CA SER A 88 -13.57 8.04 -1.79
C SER A 88 -12.98 7.78 -3.16
N ASP A 89 -13.85 7.68 -4.17
CA ASP A 89 -13.45 7.48 -5.56
C ASP A 89 -12.58 8.62 -6.11
N GLY A 90 -12.68 9.82 -5.51
CA GLY A 90 -11.85 10.96 -5.85
C GLY A 90 -10.35 10.72 -5.64
N TRP A 91 -9.96 9.75 -4.81
CA TRP A 91 -8.55 9.38 -4.64
C TRP A 91 -7.94 8.76 -5.89
N LEU A 92 -8.73 8.04 -6.70
CA LEU A 92 -8.25 7.43 -7.93
C LEU A 92 -7.87 8.49 -8.97
N ALA A 93 -8.69 9.54 -9.10
CA ALA A 93 -8.40 10.67 -9.99
C ALA A 93 -7.15 11.42 -9.52
N LYS A 94 -7.12 11.80 -8.24
CA LYS A 94 -5.99 12.53 -7.65
C LYS A 94 -4.67 11.74 -7.80
N LEU A 95 -4.66 10.47 -7.45
CA LEU A 95 -3.43 9.69 -7.50
C LEU A 95 -2.92 9.48 -8.94
N ARG A 96 -3.80 9.44 -9.95
CA ARG A 96 -3.37 9.41 -11.35
C ARG A 96 -2.72 10.72 -11.80
N ASP A 97 -3.17 11.86 -11.30
CA ASP A 97 -2.49 13.13 -11.51
C ASP A 97 -1.10 13.12 -10.86
N ASP A 98 -1.04 12.67 -9.60
CA ASP A 98 0.20 12.55 -8.84
C ASP A 98 1.18 11.57 -9.50
N GLN A 99 0.69 10.44 -10.03
CA GLN A 99 1.46 9.45 -10.78
C GLN A 99 2.12 10.09 -12.01
N ARG A 100 1.37 10.90 -12.78
CA ARG A 100 1.90 11.61 -13.95
C ARG A 100 2.97 12.62 -13.55
N ALA A 101 2.74 13.38 -12.49
CA ALA A 101 3.71 14.35 -11.97
C ALA A 101 5.02 13.66 -11.53
N ALA A 102 4.89 12.53 -10.82
CA ALA A 102 6.00 11.72 -10.37
C ALA A 102 6.68 10.90 -11.48
N LYS A 103 6.09 10.84 -12.68
CA LYS A 103 6.51 9.97 -13.80
C LYS A 103 6.61 8.50 -13.41
N ALA A 104 5.72 8.05 -12.53
CA ALA A 104 5.68 6.66 -12.08
C ALA A 104 4.90 5.78 -13.06
N GLU A 105 5.43 4.60 -13.39
CA GLU A 105 4.76 3.63 -14.26
C GLU A 105 3.52 3.03 -13.61
N ILE A 106 3.51 2.89 -12.28
CA ILE A 106 2.42 2.26 -11.52
C ILE A 106 2.03 3.14 -10.34
N ALA A 107 0.73 3.24 -10.05
CA ALA A 107 0.19 3.87 -8.87
C ALA A 107 -0.58 2.87 -8.00
N VAL A 108 -0.39 2.93 -6.69
CA VAL A 108 -1.01 2.02 -5.72
C VAL A 108 -1.61 2.80 -4.55
N ILE A 109 -2.90 2.56 -4.25
CA ILE A 109 -3.55 2.98 -3.00
C ILE A 109 -3.57 1.77 -2.07
N VAL A 110 -3.04 1.95 -0.87
CA VAL A 110 -3.20 1.02 0.23
C VAL A 110 -4.22 1.56 1.21
N SER A 111 -5.34 0.85 1.43
CA SER A 111 -6.37 1.28 2.38
C SER A 111 -7.06 0.11 3.07
N GLN A 112 -7.44 0.31 4.34
CA GLN A 112 -8.25 -0.67 5.08
C GLN A 112 -9.69 -0.75 4.56
N VAL A 113 -10.21 0.36 4.02
CA VAL A 113 -11.55 0.43 3.44
C VAL A 113 -11.39 0.47 1.94
N LEU A 114 -11.98 -0.49 1.25
CA LEU A 114 -11.84 -0.69 -0.19
C LEU A 114 -13.11 -0.23 -0.94
N PRO A 115 -13.02 0.08 -2.24
CA PRO A 115 -14.20 0.37 -3.06
C PRO A 115 -15.14 -0.84 -3.14
N LYS A 116 -16.39 -0.58 -3.46
CA LYS A 116 -17.41 -1.63 -3.59
C LYS A 116 -17.00 -2.66 -4.64
N GLY A 117 -17.01 -3.93 -4.26
CA GLY A 117 -16.64 -5.05 -5.15
C GLY A 117 -15.18 -5.50 -5.01
N VAL A 118 -14.33 -4.72 -4.31
CA VAL A 118 -12.93 -5.09 -4.08
C VAL A 118 -12.78 -5.68 -2.68
N GLU A 119 -12.35 -6.94 -2.59
CA GLU A 119 -12.17 -7.63 -1.30
C GLU A 119 -10.74 -7.58 -0.76
N THR A 120 -9.74 -7.75 -1.64
CA THR A 120 -8.33 -7.84 -1.22
C THR A 120 -7.45 -6.85 -1.97
N PHE A 121 -7.38 -6.98 -3.29
CA PHE A 121 -6.74 -6.00 -4.16
C PHE A 121 -7.30 -6.10 -5.58
N GLU A 122 -7.37 -5.00 -6.30
CA GLU A 122 -7.83 -4.94 -7.68
C GLU A 122 -7.28 -3.71 -8.39
N MET A 123 -7.20 -3.75 -9.72
CA MET A 123 -6.89 -2.56 -10.52
C MET A 123 -8.20 -1.82 -10.85
N VAL A 124 -8.39 -0.64 -10.26
CA VAL A 124 -9.58 0.20 -10.42
C VAL A 124 -9.18 1.48 -11.15
N GLU A 125 -9.79 1.71 -12.32
CA GLU A 125 -9.51 2.89 -13.16
C GLU A 125 -8.01 3.16 -13.46
N GLY A 126 -7.19 2.10 -13.52
CA GLY A 126 -5.76 2.20 -13.77
C GLY A 126 -4.89 2.45 -12.54
N VAL A 127 -5.47 2.40 -11.33
CA VAL A 127 -4.76 2.44 -10.04
C VAL A 127 -4.93 1.10 -9.35
N TRP A 128 -3.86 0.53 -8.82
CA TRP A 128 -3.97 -0.64 -7.96
C TRP A 128 -4.49 -0.22 -6.60
N VAL A 129 -5.56 -0.85 -6.13
CA VAL A 129 -6.11 -0.65 -4.79
C VAL A 129 -5.89 -1.94 -4.02
N THR A 130 -5.30 -1.86 -2.83
CA THR A 130 -4.98 -3.04 -2.02
C THR A 130 -5.22 -2.82 -0.53
N HIS A 131 -5.66 -3.86 0.16
CA HIS A 131 -5.69 -3.88 1.62
C HIS A 131 -4.24 -3.96 2.17
N PRO A 132 -3.91 -3.29 3.30
CA PRO A 132 -2.56 -3.34 3.91
C PRO A 132 -1.98 -4.76 4.05
N ARG A 133 -2.80 -5.73 4.44
CA ARG A 133 -2.43 -7.16 4.54
C ARG A 133 -1.88 -7.74 3.22
N ALA A 134 -2.33 -7.25 2.07
CA ALA A 134 -1.88 -7.69 0.75
C ALA A 134 -0.89 -6.70 0.10
N ALA A 135 -0.46 -5.65 0.78
CA ALA A 135 0.44 -4.64 0.21
C ALA A 135 1.79 -5.24 -0.24
N LEU A 136 2.37 -6.12 0.58
CA LEU A 136 3.66 -6.77 0.27
C LEU A 136 3.60 -7.72 -0.94
N PRO A 137 2.66 -8.69 -1.03
CA PRO A 137 2.55 -9.53 -2.21
C PRO A 137 2.21 -8.73 -3.47
N VAL A 138 1.36 -7.69 -3.35
CA VAL A 138 1.11 -6.76 -4.47
C VAL A 138 2.41 -6.07 -4.91
N ALA A 139 3.19 -5.54 -3.96
CA ALA A 139 4.49 -4.94 -4.28
C ALA A 139 5.42 -5.92 -5.01
N MET A 140 5.47 -7.19 -4.59
CA MET A 140 6.29 -8.22 -5.26
C MET A 140 5.86 -8.45 -6.71
N ILE A 141 4.56 -8.55 -6.98
CA ILE A 141 4.02 -8.78 -8.33
C ILE A 141 4.30 -7.57 -9.24
N LEU A 142 4.04 -6.36 -8.76
CA LEU A 142 4.23 -5.14 -9.51
C LEU A 142 5.72 -4.89 -9.79
N ARG A 143 6.58 -5.08 -8.80
CA ARG A 143 8.04 -5.01 -8.94
C ARG A 143 8.54 -5.97 -10.01
N GLN A 144 8.12 -7.22 -9.96
CA GLN A 144 8.55 -8.23 -10.93
C GLN A 144 8.09 -7.87 -12.35
N SER A 145 6.85 -7.37 -12.48
CA SER A 145 6.30 -6.94 -13.77
C SER A 145 7.10 -5.78 -14.38
N LEU A 146 7.54 -4.82 -13.56
CA LEU A 146 8.40 -3.72 -13.98
C LEU A 146 9.78 -4.22 -14.45
N LEU A 147 10.42 -5.11 -13.69
CA LEU A 147 11.71 -5.68 -14.08
C LEU A 147 11.65 -6.45 -15.40
N GLU A 148 10.58 -7.21 -15.62
CA GLU A 148 10.38 -7.96 -16.85
C GLU A 148 10.13 -7.03 -18.03
N LEU A 149 9.32 -5.99 -17.83
CA LEU A 149 9.10 -4.96 -18.85
C LEU A 149 10.40 -4.23 -19.22
N ALA A 150 11.23 -3.91 -18.23
CA ALA A 150 12.54 -3.30 -18.45
C ALA A 150 13.48 -4.23 -19.23
N SER A 151 13.53 -5.53 -18.87
CA SER A 151 14.32 -6.53 -19.58
C SER A 151 13.85 -6.74 -21.03
N ALA A 152 12.54 -6.76 -21.26
CA ALA A 152 11.96 -6.83 -22.61
C ALA A 152 12.31 -5.59 -23.43
N ARG A 153 12.23 -4.39 -22.84
CA ARG A 153 12.63 -3.13 -23.50
C ARG A 153 14.10 -3.17 -23.92
N GLN A 154 15.00 -3.58 -23.03
CA GLN A 154 16.43 -3.71 -23.31
C GLN A 154 16.72 -4.75 -24.40
N SER A 155 16.06 -5.90 -24.36
CA SER A 155 16.19 -6.94 -25.39
C SER A 155 15.63 -6.51 -26.75
N SER A 156 14.69 -5.56 -26.74
CA SER A 156 14.06 -4.98 -27.93
C SER A 156 14.76 -3.73 -28.48
N GLU A 157 15.81 -3.22 -27.82
CA GLU A 157 16.64 -2.14 -28.35
C GLU A 157 17.34 -2.65 -29.64
N GLY A 158 16.70 -2.38 -30.78
CA GLY A 158 17.08 -2.88 -32.10
C GLY A 158 15.94 -3.49 -32.91
N GLN A 159 14.76 -3.75 -32.34
CA GLN A 159 13.58 -4.27 -33.05
C GLN A 159 12.36 -3.33 -32.89
N GLN A 160 11.68 -3.03 -34.00
CA GLN A 160 10.70 -1.94 -34.14
C GLN A 160 9.31 -2.17 -33.49
N THR A 161 9.03 -3.27 -32.80
CA THR A 161 7.67 -3.63 -32.36
C THR A 161 7.50 -3.68 -30.83
N LYS A 162 7.57 -2.51 -30.19
CA LYS A 162 7.45 -2.37 -28.71
C LYS A 162 6.05 -2.64 -28.13
N THR A 163 4.98 -2.48 -28.93
CA THR A 163 3.59 -2.56 -28.44
C THR A 163 3.05 -4.00 -28.38
N GLU A 164 3.45 -4.85 -29.33
CA GLU A 164 2.89 -6.19 -29.52
C GLU A 164 3.39 -7.18 -28.46
N MET A 165 4.63 -6.99 -27.97
CA MET A 165 5.20 -7.80 -26.89
C MET A 165 4.57 -7.52 -25.52
N VAL A 166 4.22 -6.25 -25.22
CA VAL A 166 3.54 -5.89 -23.97
C VAL A 166 2.16 -6.54 -23.91
N TYR A 167 1.45 -6.56 -25.04
CA TYR A 167 0.14 -7.19 -25.16
C TYR A 167 0.21 -8.72 -24.99
N GLN A 168 1.19 -9.38 -25.63
CA GLN A 168 1.41 -10.83 -25.45
C GLN A 168 1.80 -11.21 -24.02
N TYR A 169 2.51 -10.35 -23.30
CA TYR A 169 2.92 -10.62 -21.92
C TYR A 169 1.75 -10.51 -20.94
N LEU A 170 0.95 -9.42 -21.02
CA LEU A 170 -0.23 -9.23 -20.17
C LEU A 170 -1.30 -10.32 -20.38
N THR A 171 -1.33 -10.93 -21.55
CA THR A 171 -2.24 -12.02 -21.91
C THR A 171 -1.62 -13.42 -21.83
N GLY A 172 -0.33 -13.50 -21.47
CA GLY A 172 0.47 -14.71 -21.54
C GLY A 172 0.29 -15.68 -20.34
N PRO A 173 0.46 -17.00 -20.54
CA PRO A 173 0.28 -18.00 -19.48
C PRO A 173 1.25 -17.84 -18.31
N ARG A 174 2.42 -17.24 -18.53
CA ARG A 174 3.45 -17.03 -17.50
C ARG A 174 3.04 -16.04 -16.41
N PHE A 175 2.32 -14.97 -16.79
CA PHE A 175 1.81 -14.00 -15.82
C PHE A 175 0.70 -14.63 -14.97
N ARG A 176 -0.26 -15.32 -15.60
CA ARG A 176 -1.37 -16.01 -14.92
C ARG A 176 -0.89 -17.05 -13.91
N GLN A 177 -0.01 -17.97 -14.31
CA GLN A 177 0.51 -19.04 -13.43
C GLN A 177 1.26 -18.50 -12.20
N ARG A 178 1.90 -17.33 -12.32
CA ARG A 178 2.63 -16.70 -11.22
C ARG A 178 1.73 -15.94 -10.27
N VAL A 179 0.70 -15.27 -10.78
CA VAL A 179 -0.36 -14.68 -9.94
C VAL A 179 -1.05 -15.78 -9.14
N GLU A 180 -1.39 -16.91 -9.79
CA GLU A 180 -1.97 -18.08 -9.13
C GLU A 180 -1.07 -18.63 -8.01
N ALA A 181 0.22 -18.85 -8.27
CA ALA A 181 1.15 -19.38 -7.27
C ALA A 181 1.34 -18.45 -6.04
N VAL A 182 1.28 -17.13 -6.23
CA VAL A 182 1.40 -16.16 -5.12
C VAL A 182 0.08 -16.05 -4.34
N VAL A 183 -1.07 -16.09 -5.03
CA VAL A 183 -2.39 -16.15 -4.40
C VAL A 183 -2.52 -17.41 -3.55
N GLU A 184 -2.10 -18.56 -4.08
CA GLU A 184 -2.14 -19.84 -3.37
C GLU A 184 -1.23 -19.85 -2.12
N ALA A 185 -0.03 -19.27 -2.23
CA ALA A 185 0.87 -19.08 -1.08
C ALA A 185 0.28 -18.14 -0.02
N PHE A 186 -0.47 -17.11 -0.43
CA PHE A 186 -1.10 -16.15 0.48
C PHE A 186 -2.35 -16.73 1.16
N SER A 187 -3.19 -17.47 0.43
CA SER A 187 -4.31 -18.22 1.00
C SER A 187 -3.82 -19.22 2.05
N THR A 188 -2.72 -19.92 1.78
CA THR A 188 -2.11 -20.86 2.74
C THR A 188 -1.61 -20.14 4.00
N MET A 189 -0.89 -19.03 3.86
CA MET A 189 -0.40 -18.25 5.02
C MET A 189 -1.55 -17.65 5.84
N GLN A 190 -2.62 -17.19 5.20
CA GLN A 190 -3.78 -16.64 5.89
C GLN A 190 -4.57 -17.71 6.64
N GLU A 191 -4.71 -18.91 6.06
CA GLU A 191 -5.29 -20.06 6.76
C GLU A 191 -4.49 -20.46 8.00
N ASP A 192 -3.16 -20.44 7.92
CA ASP A 192 -2.30 -20.81 9.05
C ASP A 192 -2.37 -19.77 10.18
N LEU A 193 -2.42 -18.48 9.86
CA LEU A 193 -2.67 -17.41 10.84
C LEU A 193 -4.04 -17.56 11.52
N ASP A 194 -5.08 -17.91 10.76
CA ASP A 194 -6.42 -18.15 11.33
C ASP A 194 -6.47 -19.39 12.22
N LYS A 195 -5.70 -20.45 11.90
CA LYS A 195 -5.54 -21.63 12.76
C LYS A 195 -4.81 -21.28 14.06
N GLU A 196 -3.72 -20.52 13.99
CA GLU A 196 -2.99 -20.06 15.18
C GLU A 196 -3.89 -19.20 16.08
N ARG A 197 -4.64 -18.27 15.50
CA ARG A 197 -5.56 -17.40 16.23
C ARG A 197 -6.62 -18.20 16.99
N LYS A 198 -7.22 -19.21 16.32
CA LYS A 198 -8.19 -20.12 16.94
C LYS A 198 -7.56 -20.95 18.06
N ALA A 199 -6.32 -21.42 17.89
CA ALA A 199 -5.62 -22.19 18.90
C ALA A 199 -5.32 -21.37 20.16
N ILE A 200 -4.87 -20.11 19.99
CA ILE A 200 -4.60 -19.19 21.09
C ILE A 200 -5.90 -18.83 21.83
N MET A 201 -6.97 -18.48 21.12
CA MET A 201 -8.28 -18.21 21.73
C MET A 201 -8.79 -19.41 22.54
N LYS A 202 -8.62 -20.63 22.01
CA LYS A 202 -9.01 -21.86 22.71
C LYS A 202 -8.17 -22.12 23.96
N GLN A 203 -6.88 -21.80 23.94
CA GLN A 203 -6.02 -21.89 25.13
C GLN A 203 -6.40 -20.87 26.21
N TRP A 204 -6.77 -19.65 25.81
CA TRP A 204 -7.20 -18.60 26.74
C TRP A 204 -8.52 -18.98 27.42
N ALA A 205 -9.51 -19.43 26.65
CA ALA A 205 -10.79 -19.90 27.20
C ALA A 205 -10.62 -21.04 28.24
N LYS A 206 -9.59 -21.88 28.06
CA LYS A 206 -9.28 -22.99 28.97
C LYS A 206 -8.49 -22.58 30.23
N ARG A 207 -7.96 -21.35 30.26
CA ARG A 207 -7.22 -20.78 31.40
C ARG A 207 -8.08 -19.81 32.23
N GLU A 208 -9.22 -19.39 31.70
CA GLU A 208 -10.22 -18.58 32.40
C GLU A 208 -11.30 -19.43 33.11
N GLU A 209 -11.30 -20.75 32.90
CA GLU A 209 -11.99 -21.76 33.73
C GLU A 209 -11.15 -22.15 34.94
#